data_AF-A0A521XZJ2-F1
#
_entry.id   AF-A0A521XZJ2-F1
#
_cell.length_a   1.000
_cell.length_b   1.000
_cell.length_c   1.000
_cell.angle_alpha   90.00
_cell.angle_beta   90.00
_cell.angle_gamma   90.00
#
_symmetry.space_group_name_H-M   'P 1'
#
loop_
_entity.id
_entity.type
_entity.pdbx_description
1 polymer ?
#
loop_
_entity_poly.entity_id
_entity_poly.type
_entity_poly.pdbx_seq_one_letter_code
_entity_poly.pdbx_strand_id
1 'polypeptide(L)'
;MHKVATVNTRIEPKLKMEAETILHKVGLTSAEAVRLFYMQVCLHKGLPFEVKIPNKETIKAMHDANKRKTHKAKKVTVNYTLSPIGC
;
A
#
# COMPACT_ATOMS: atom_id res chain seq x y z
N MET A 1 -4.64 7.72 32.84
CA MET A 1 -3.85 8.68 32.04
C MET A 1 -3.97 8.31 30.57
N HIS A 2 -4.56 9.18 29.75
CA HIS A 2 -4.48 9.03 28.30
C HIS A 2 -3.05 9.37 27.88
N LYS A 3 -2.29 8.37 27.42
CA LYS A 3 -0.95 8.59 26.89
C LYS A 3 -1.08 9.22 25.51
N VAL A 4 -0.74 10.50 25.41
CA VAL A 4 -0.70 11.25 24.14
C VAL A 4 0.75 11.34 23.69
N ALA A 5 1.01 11.10 22.41
CA ALA A 5 2.32 11.28 21.78
C ALA A 5 2.20 12.29 20.64
N THR A 6 3.17 13.19 20.53
CA THR A 6 3.20 14.26 19.52
C THR A 6 4.22 13.92 18.43
N VAL A 7 3.85 14.12 17.17
CA VAL A 7 4.72 13.94 16.00
C VAL A 7 4.98 15.30 15.37
N ASN A 8 6.25 15.71 15.34
CA ASN A 8 6.69 16.95 14.70
C ASN A 8 7.67 16.62 13.58
N THR A 9 7.48 17.18 12.38
CA THR A 9 8.35 16.93 11.23
C THR A 9 8.44 18.17 10.35
N ARG A 10 9.63 18.40 9.79
CA ARG A 10 9.86 19.45 8.80
C ARG A 10 9.47 18.91 7.42
N ILE A 11 8.64 19.67 6.72
CA ILE A 11 8.20 19.36 5.36
C ILE A 11 8.32 20.62 4.50
N GLU A 12 8.46 20.43 3.20
CA GLU A 12 8.46 21.56 2.26
C GLU A 12 7.09 22.27 2.30
N PRO A 13 7.05 23.62 2.37
CA PRO A 13 5.80 24.35 2.50
C PRO A 13 4.87 24.15 1.29
N LYS A 14 5.44 24.01 0.09
CA LYS A 14 4.66 23.72 -1.13
C LYS A 14 3.99 22.35 -1.05
N LEU A 15 4.73 21.33 -0.67
CA LEU A 15 4.22 19.97 -0.48
C LEU A 15 3.09 19.93 0.57
N LYS A 16 3.26 20.65 1.68
CA LYS A 16 2.21 20.77 2.71
C LYS A 16 0.91 21.32 2.13
N MET A 17 1.00 22.42 1.41
CA MET A 17 -0.16 23.13 0.86
C MET A 17 -0.92 22.27 -0.16
N GLU A 18 -0.18 21.60 -1.06
CA GLU A 18 -0.77 20.69 -2.04
C GLU A 18 -1.48 19.51 -1.36
N ALA A 19 -0.82 18.88 -0.39
CA ALA A 19 -1.41 17.77 0.36
C ALA A 19 -2.65 18.19 1.15
N GLU A 20 -2.61 19.32 1.86
CA GLU A 20 -3.75 19.85 2.62
C GLU A 20 -4.94 20.18 1.72
N THR A 21 -4.69 20.70 0.52
CA THR A 21 -5.75 20.97 -0.47
C THR A 21 -6.47 19.68 -0.90
N ILE A 22 -5.72 18.59 -1.11
CA ILE A 22 -6.29 17.29 -1.49
C ILE A 22 -7.04 16.68 -0.30
N LEU A 23 -6.44 16.69 0.89
CA LEU A 23 -7.05 16.16 2.11
C LEU A 23 -8.35 16.88 2.47
N HIS A 24 -8.40 18.20 2.31
CA HIS A 24 -9.62 18.98 2.56
C HIS A 24 -10.77 18.59 1.61
N LYS A 25 -10.46 18.27 0.34
CA LYS A 25 -11.49 17.80 -0.62
C LYS A 25 -12.13 16.48 -0.21
N VAL A 26 -11.41 15.64 0.53
CA VAL A 26 -11.92 14.36 1.07
C VAL A 26 -12.40 14.48 2.52
N GLY A 27 -12.44 15.70 3.09
CA GLY A 27 -12.92 15.95 4.44
C GLY A 27 -11.96 15.54 5.55
N LEU A 28 -10.65 15.47 5.27
CA LEU A 28 -9.63 15.08 6.24
C LEU A 28 -8.71 16.26 6.56
N THR A 29 -8.33 16.35 7.83
CA THR A 29 -7.23 17.21 8.28
C THR A 29 -5.88 16.50 8.11
N SER A 30 -4.79 17.27 8.05
CA SER A 30 -3.43 16.72 8.00
C SER A 30 -3.12 15.82 9.21
N ALA A 31 -3.62 16.17 10.40
CA ALA A 31 -3.45 15.36 11.60
C ALA A 31 -4.20 14.02 11.52
N GLU A 32 -5.40 13.98 10.95
CA GLU A 32 -6.17 12.74 10.74
C GLU A 32 -5.48 11.85 9.71
N ALA A 33 -5.01 12.43 8.61
CA ALA A 33 -4.26 11.69 7.59
C ALA A 33 -3.01 11.02 8.17
N VAL A 34 -2.25 11.74 9.01
CA VAL A 34 -1.09 11.17 9.71
C VAL A 34 -1.50 10.06 10.67
N ARG A 35 -2.60 10.21 11.41
CA ARG A 35 -3.13 9.13 12.28
C ARG A 35 -3.49 7.88 11.47
N LEU A 36 -4.23 8.05 10.37
CA LEU A 36 -4.61 6.96 9.49
C LEU A 36 -3.39 6.25 8.91
N PHE A 37 -2.36 7.01 8.51
CA PHE A 37 -1.10 6.44 8.06
C PHE A 37 -0.48 5.49 9.11
N TYR A 38 -0.35 5.93 10.37
CA TYR A 38 0.17 5.08 11.44
C TYR A 38 -0.71 3.85 11.70
N MET A 39 -2.04 4.01 11.66
CA MET A 39 -2.97 2.88 11.81
C MET A 39 -2.76 1.84 10.72
N GLN A 40 -2.60 2.28 9.46
CA GLN A 40 -2.35 1.37 8.34
C GLN A 40 -1.00 0.67 8.47
N VAL A 41 0.05 1.39 8.91
CA VAL A 41 1.35 0.79 9.18
C VAL A 41 1.26 -0.32 10.24
N CYS A 42 0.52 -0.07 11.33
CA CYS A 42 0.31 -1.07 12.37
C CYS A 42 -0.52 -2.27 11.88
N LEU A 43 -1.57 -2.02 11.09
CA LEU A 43 -2.47 -3.06 10.58
C LEU A 43 -1.76 -4.00 9.60
N HIS A 44 -1.00 -3.44 8.66
CA HIS A 44 -0.34 -4.19 7.60
C HIS A 44 1.09 -4.64 7.95
N LYS A 45 1.63 -4.23 9.10
CA LYS A 45 3.02 -4.45 9.51
C LYS A 45 4.02 -4.05 8.41
N GLY A 46 3.72 -2.96 7.71
CA GLY A 46 4.41 -2.55 6.50
C GLY A 46 3.97 -1.18 6.04
N LEU A 47 4.49 -0.70 4.91
CA LEU A 47 4.09 0.60 4.37
C LEU A 47 2.72 0.50 3.68
N PRO A 48 1.84 1.50 3.85
CA PRO A 48 0.47 1.48 3.34
C PRO A 48 0.36 1.82 1.85
N PHE A 49 1.50 1.97 1.18
CA PHE A 49 1.61 2.19 -0.25
C PHE A 49 2.65 1.22 -0.82
N GLU A 50 2.46 0.82 -2.07
CA GLU A 50 3.39 -0.05 -2.78
C GLU A 50 4.75 0.64 -2.94
N VAL A 51 5.76 0.15 -2.22
CA VAL A 51 7.14 0.62 -2.39
C VAL A 51 7.72 -0.04 -3.65
N LYS A 52 7.48 0.59 -4.80
CA LYS A 52 8.08 0.18 -6.08
C LYS A 52 9.51 0.68 -6.15
N ILE A 53 10.41 0.07 -5.37
CA ILE A 53 11.83 0.05 -5.73
C ILE A 53 11.98 -1.25 -6.52
N PRO A 54 11.98 -1.22 -7.86
CA PRO A 54 12.17 -2.44 -8.63
C PRO A 54 13.55 -2.99 -8.26
N ASN A 55 13.56 -4.05 -7.43
CA ASN A 55 14.80 -4.69 -7.05
C ASN A 55 15.40 -5.30 -8.33
N LYS A 56 16.74 -5.36 -8.38
CA LYS A 56 17.47 -5.83 -9.57
C LYS A 56 16.99 -7.22 -10.02
N GLU A 57 16.49 -8.03 -9.09
CA GLU A 57 15.95 -9.37 -9.33
C GLU A 57 14.59 -9.36 -10.05
N THR A 58 13.68 -8.44 -9.69
CA THR A 58 12.37 -8.27 -10.35
C THR A 58 12.56 -7.68 -11.74
N ILE A 59 13.51 -6.76 -11.92
CA ILE A 59 13.89 -6.25 -13.25
C ILE A 59 14.41 -7.40 -14.13
N LYS A 60 15.30 -8.26 -13.59
CA LYS A 60 15.80 -9.44 -14.31
C LYS A 60 14.68 -10.43 -14.63
N ALA A 61 13.78 -10.71 -13.69
CA ALA A 61 12.63 -11.59 -13.91
C ALA A 61 11.67 -11.04 -14.97
N MET A 62 11.44 -9.72 -15.00
CA MET A 62 10.63 -9.06 -16.03
C MET A 62 11.32 -9.09 -17.41
N HIS A 63 12.65 -8.92 -17.47
CA HIS A 63 13.42 -9.08 -18.71
C HIS A 63 13.43 -10.53 -19.22
N ASP A 64 13.60 -11.50 -18.34
CA ASP A 64 13.58 -12.92 -18.68
C ASP A 64 12.19 -13.39 -19.12
N ALA A 65 11.12 -12.91 -18.47
CA ALA A 65 9.75 -13.18 -18.88
C ALA A 65 9.43 -12.59 -20.26
N ASN A 66 9.93 -11.38 -20.57
CA ASN A 66 9.76 -10.79 -21.90
C ASN A 66 10.54 -11.53 -22.99
N LYS A 67 11.68 -12.17 -22.67
CA LYS A 67 12.41 -13.04 -23.60
C LYS A 67 11.73 -14.39 -23.84
N ARG A 68 10.88 -14.88 -22.92
CA ARG A 68 10.22 -16.20 -23.00
C ARG A 68 8.76 -16.15 -23.48
N LYS A 69 8.36 -15.17 -24.29
CA LYS A 69 7.02 -15.12 -24.93
C LYS A 69 6.84 -16.18 -26.03
N THR A 70 7.04 -17.46 -25.75
CA THR A 70 6.59 -18.53 -26.66
C THR A 70 5.82 -19.68 -26.03
N HIS A 71 5.54 -19.76 -24.72
CA HIS A 71 4.66 -20.84 -24.22
C HIS A 71 3.65 -20.36 -23.17
N LYS A 72 2.36 -20.56 -23.51
CA LYS A 72 1.15 -20.11 -22.82
C LYS A 72 1.19 -20.41 -21.32
N ALA A 73 0.94 -19.39 -20.48
CA ALA A 73 0.69 -19.60 -19.06
C ALA A 73 -0.55 -20.48 -18.87
N LYS A 74 -0.39 -21.65 -18.25
CA LYS A 74 -1.50 -22.50 -17.79
C LYS A 74 -2.30 -21.71 -16.75
N LYS A 75 -3.60 -21.48 -17.02
CA LYS A 75 -4.55 -21.04 -16.00
C LYS A 75 -4.56 -22.10 -14.89
N VAL A 76 -4.11 -21.74 -13.69
CA VAL A 76 -4.33 -22.55 -12.50
C VAL A 76 -5.74 -22.24 -12.01
N THR A 77 -6.66 -23.18 -12.19
CA THR A 77 -8.01 -23.12 -11.64
C THR A 77 -7.94 -23.51 -10.18
N VAL A 78 -8.17 -22.57 -9.27
CA VAL A 78 -8.32 -22.84 -7.84
C VAL A 78 -9.77 -23.24 -7.59
N ASN A 79 -10.02 -24.52 -7.38
CA ASN A 79 -11.35 -25.01 -7.02
C ASN A 79 -11.55 -24.80 -5.52
N TYR A 80 -12.34 -23.78 -5.14
CA TYR A 80 -12.82 -23.67 -3.77
C TYR A 80 -13.99 -24.64 -3.59
N THR A 81 -13.76 -25.76 -2.90
CA THR A 81 -14.85 -26.61 -2.41
C THR A 81 -15.52 -25.90 -1.24
N LEU A 82 -16.65 -25.23 -1.52
CA LEU A 82 -17.60 -24.83 -0.50
C LEU A 82 -18.12 -26.11 0.16
N SER A 83 -17.55 -26.45 1.31
CA SER A 83 -18.12 -27.46 2.19
C SER A 83 -19.45 -26.92 2.71
N PRO A 84 -20.60 -27.58 2.45
CA PRO A 84 -21.86 -27.14 3.01
C PRO A 84 -21.79 -27.41 4.52
N ILE A 85 -21.61 -26.35 5.30
CA ILE A 85 -21.83 -26.43 6.75
C ILE A 85 -23.34 -26.58 6.91
N GLY A 86 -23.79 -27.83 6.93
CA GLY A 86 -25.06 -28.21 7.51
C GLY A 86 -24.87 -28.42 9.00
N CYS A 87 -25.34 -27.46 9.79
CA CYS A 87 -26.02 -27.64 11.08
C CYS A 87 -26.59 -26.29 11.48
#